data_AF-A0AA38GZ10-F1
#
_entry.id   AF-A0AA38GZ10-F1
#
_cell.length_a   1.000
_cell.length_b   1.000
_cell.length_c   1.000
_cell.angle_alpha   90.00
_cell.angle_beta   90.00
_cell.angle_gamma   90.00
#
_symmetry.space_group_name_H-M   'P 1'
#
loop_
_entity.id
_entity.type
_entity.pdbx_description
1 polymer ?
#
loop_
_entity_poly.entity_id
_entity_poly.type
_entity_poly.pdbx_seq_one_letter_code
_entity_poly.pdbx_strand_id
1 'polypeptide(L)'
;MPTNVSSFSLDTSSPHASDIQQDMWHLHYIGIEEFCSKICNLSPSSNKRNRNQETLLRVVNSFKGFLDKASGYFHALIVKLRAKYGLPPSPLPGEALLCLKHQGSSHGAVSCHRLLIYLGDLARYKELFAVQNTSNHVWTVTANYYMQAATLCPSTGNAHNQLAVLATYTGDALGAIYHYCRSLAVDVPFVTARENLTLLFEKVSRKHGFNLEEILLIDALFGMLCHWNSPFFAFSQDKLKNYNRTHIRK
;
A
#
# COMPACT_ATOMS: atom_id res chain seq x y z
N MET A 1 31.58 9.12 -33.86
CA MET A 1 31.93 10.12 -32.84
C MET A 1 30.75 10.20 -31.88
N PRO A 2 30.82 9.69 -30.64
CA PRO A 2 29.66 9.66 -29.76
C PRO A 2 29.44 11.04 -29.16
N THR A 3 28.33 11.68 -29.51
CA THR A 3 27.85 12.90 -28.86
C THR A 3 27.28 12.55 -27.49
N ASN A 4 28.09 12.85 -26.49
CA ASN A 4 27.77 13.30 -25.14
C ASN A 4 26.25 13.37 -24.83
N VAL A 5 25.73 12.34 -24.15
CA VAL A 5 24.42 12.39 -23.49
C VAL A 5 24.64 13.18 -22.20
N SER A 6 24.47 14.49 -22.30
CA SER A 6 24.41 15.38 -21.16
C SER A 6 23.31 14.89 -20.21
N SER A 7 23.74 14.65 -18.98
CA SER A 7 22.94 14.31 -17.81
C SER A 7 21.73 15.23 -17.67
N PHE A 8 20.55 14.74 -18.03
CA PHE A 8 19.29 15.39 -17.75
C PHE A 8 19.09 15.42 -16.23
N SER A 9 19.48 16.53 -15.63
CA SER A 9 19.36 16.77 -14.20
C SER A 9 17.91 17.12 -13.93
N LEU A 10 17.05 16.11 -13.73
CA LEU A 10 15.67 16.31 -13.32
C LEU A 10 15.67 17.10 -12.00
N ASP A 11 15.13 18.32 -12.07
CA ASP A 11 14.93 19.14 -10.91
C ASP A 11 13.72 18.63 -10.12
N THR A 12 14.01 17.71 -9.20
CA THR A 12 13.04 16.98 -8.38
C THR A 12 12.38 17.83 -7.28
N SER A 13 12.62 19.13 -7.25
CA SER A 13 12.08 20.06 -6.26
C SER A 13 10.76 20.75 -6.67
N SER A 14 10.37 20.64 -7.94
CA SER A 14 9.16 21.26 -8.50
C SER A 14 7.91 20.36 -8.32
N PRO A 15 6.69 20.93 -8.18
CA PRO A 15 5.44 20.18 -8.27
C PRO A 15 5.39 19.24 -9.48
N HIS A 16 5.98 19.68 -10.60
CA HIS A 16 6.11 18.90 -11.83
C HIS A 16 6.85 17.57 -11.64
N ALA A 17 7.81 17.48 -10.71
CA ALA A 17 8.51 16.23 -10.45
C ALA A 17 7.64 15.20 -9.72
N SER A 18 6.69 15.67 -8.89
CA SER A 18 5.68 14.82 -8.27
C SER A 18 4.71 14.29 -9.34
N ASP A 19 4.31 15.15 -10.28
CA ASP A 19 3.43 14.78 -11.40
C ASP A 19 4.09 13.75 -12.31
N ILE A 20 5.36 13.94 -12.67
CA ILE A 20 6.12 12.98 -13.49
C ILE A 20 6.19 11.59 -12.82
N GLN A 21 6.45 11.52 -11.52
CA GLN A 21 6.49 10.22 -10.81
C GLN A 21 5.13 9.51 -10.85
N GLN A 22 4.06 10.28 -10.70
CA GLN A 22 2.69 9.76 -10.72
C GLN A 22 2.29 9.31 -12.13
N ASP A 23 2.61 10.08 -13.16
CA ASP A 23 2.37 9.73 -14.55
C ASP A 23 3.16 8.47 -14.96
N MET A 24 4.42 8.40 -14.54
CA MET A 24 5.25 7.22 -14.76
C MET A 24 4.66 5.99 -14.08
N TRP A 25 4.18 6.11 -12.83
CA TRP A 25 3.48 5.02 -12.18
C TRP A 25 2.19 4.64 -12.90
N HIS A 26 1.40 5.62 -13.35
CA HIS A 26 0.17 5.37 -14.06
C HIS A 26 0.39 4.54 -15.34
N LEU A 27 1.41 4.86 -16.14
CA LEU A 27 1.78 4.08 -17.31
C LEU A 27 2.16 2.63 -16.96
N HIS A 28 2.93 2.44 -15.89
CA HIS A 28 3.26 1.09 -15.42
C HIS A 28 2.01 0.34 -14.93
N TYR A 29 1.13 1.03 -14.22
CA TYR A 29 -0.11 0.46 -13.68
C TYR A 29 -1.05 0.00 -14.80
N ILE A 30 -1.23 0.80 -15.86
CA ILE A 30 -1.98 0.39 -17.06
C ILE A 30 -1.39 -0.92 -17.64
N GLY A 31 -0.06 -0.98 -17.78
CA GLY A 31 0.61 -2.19 -18.25
C GLY A 31 0.37 -3.40 -17.34
N ILE A 32 0.41 -3.20 -16.01
CA ILE A 32 0.08 -4.24 -15.03
C ILE A 32 -1.34 -4.76 -15.24
N GLU A 33 -2.33 -3.87 -15.34
CA GLU A 33 -3.73 -4.25 -15.53
C GLU A 33 -3.94 -5.04 -16.82
N GLU A 34 -3.27 -4.65 -17.92
CA GLU A 34 -3.31 -5.42 -19.16
C GLU A 34 -2.76 -6.84 -19.00
N PHE A 35 -1.62 -7.00 -18.32
CA PHE A 35 -1.05 -8.31 -18.05
C PHE A 35 -1.96 -9.14 -17.14
N CYS A 36 -2.46 -8.56 -16.05
CA CYS A 36 -3.39 -9.21 -15.14
C CYS A 36 -4.65 -9.70 -15.88
N SER A 37 -5.23 -8.85 -16.73
CA SER A 37 -6.40 -9.21 -17.55
C SER A 37 -6.10 -10.37 -18.50
N LYS A 38 -4.97 -10.32 -19.23
CA LYS A 38 -4.52 -11.41 -20.12
C LYS A 38 -4.33 -12.72 -19.36
N ILE A 39 -3.74 -12.68 -18.17
CA ILE A 39 -3.52 -13.87 -17.33
C ILE A 39 -4.85 -14.45 -16.83
N CYS A 40 -5.77 -13.61 -16.33
CA CYS A 40 -7.09 -14.05 -15.87
C CYS A 40 -7.88 -14.71 -16.99
N ASN A 41 -7.85 -14.17 -18.21
CA ASN A 41 -8.56 -14.71 -19.38
C ASN A 41 -7.97 -16.03 -19.89
N LEU A 42 -6.68 -16.29 -19.65
CA LEU A 42 -5.98 -17.52 -20.05
C LEU A 42 -6.03 -18.61 -18.97
N SER A 43 -6.41 -18.26 -17.75
CA SER A 43 -6.58 -19.20 -16.63
C SER A 43 -7.67 -20.23 -16.96
N PRO A 44 -7.48 -21.53 -16.64
CA PRO A 44 -8.21 -22.61 -17.29
C PRO A 44 -9.72 -22.60 -16.98
N SER A 45 -10.52 -22.42 -18.04
CA SER A 45 -11.85 -23.01 -18.16
C SER A 45 -11.73 -24.34 -18.91
N SER A 46 -12.46 -25.36 -18.47
CA SER A 46 -12.18 -26.81 -18.53
C SER A 46 -11.83 -27.47 -19.89
N ASN A 47 -11.93 -26.80 -21.04
CA ASN A 47 -11.98 -27.47 -22.35
C ASN A 47 -10.76 -27.29 -23.30
N LYS A 48 -9.70 -26.53 -22.97
CA LYS A 48 -8.52 -26.33 -23.86
C LYS A 48 -7.16 -26.30 -23.13
N ARG A 49 -6.90 -27.34 -22.31
CA ARG A 49 -5.88 -27.35 -21.25
C ARG A 49 -4.41 -27.17 -21.70
N ASN A 50 -3.96 -27.80 -22.80
CA ASN A 50 -2.51 -27.86 -23.11
C ASN A 50 -1.95 -26.63 -23.86
N ARG A 51 -2.60 -26.12 -24.92
CA ARG A 51 -2.12 -24.92 -25.66
C ARG A 51 -2.21 -23.63 -24.85
N ASN A 52 -3.22 -23.52 -23.98
CA ASN A 52 -3.41 -22.34 -23.14
C ASN A 52 -2.36 -22.27 -22.02
N GLN A 53 -1.86 -23.41 -21.55
CA GLN A 53 -0.85 -23.46 -20.48
C GLN A 53 0.52 -22.94 -20.95
N GLU A 54 0.98 -23.32 -22.15
CA GLU A 54 2.22 -22.78 -22.71
C GLU A 54 2.13 -21.27 -22.98
N THR A 55 0.97 -20.82 -23.48
CA THR A 55 0.72 -19.39 -23.71
C THR A 55 0.65 -18.60 -22.41
N LEU A 56 -0.02 -19.14 -21.38
CA LEU A 56 -0.06 -18.58 -20.04
C LEU A 56 1.35 -18.45 -19.45
N LEU A 57 2.17 -19.50 -19.54
CA LEU A 57 3.56 -19.48 -19.09
C LEU A 57 4.37 -18.37 -19.79
N ARG A 58 4.21 -18.21 -21.11
CA ARG A 58 4.87 -17.14 -21.87
C ARG A 58 4.41 -15.75 -21.41
N VAL A 59 3.10 -15.55 -21.22
CA VAL A 59 2.54 -14.26 -20.76
C VAL A 59 3.02 -13.95 -19.35
N VAL A 60 3.01 -14.90 -18.42
CA VAL A 60 3.51 -14.68 -17.06
C VAL A 60 5.01 -14.39 -17.04
N ASN A 61 5.82 -15.11 -17.83
CA ASN A 61 7.26 -14.82 -17.91
C ASN A 61 7.51 -13.42 -18.48
N SER A 62 6.73 -13.00 -19.48
CA SER A 62 6.79 -11.64 -20.02
C SER A 62 6.39 -10.61 -18.96
N PHE A 63 5.32 -10.88 -18.19
CA PHE A 63 4.88 -10.01 -17.11
C PHE A 63 5.94 -9.87 -16.00
N LYS A 64 6.55 -10.99 -15.59
CA LYS A 64 7.67 -10.99 -14.63
C LYS A 64 8.83 -10.13 -15.13
N GLY A 65 9.21 -10.27 -16.40
CA GLY A 65 10.25 -9.44 -17.02
C GLY A 65 9.89 -7.95 -17.08
N PHE A 66 8.61 -7.62 -17.29
CA PHE A 66 8.11 -6.24 -17.21
C PHE A 66 8.24 -5.69 -15.78
N LEU A 67 7.80 -6.45 -14.77
CA LEU A 67 7.90 -6.05 -13.35
C LEU A 67 9.36 -5.89 -12.91
N ASP A 68 10.26 -6.77 -13.35
CA ASP A 68 11.70 -6.71 -13.00
C ASP A 68 12.36 -5.45 -13.59
N LYS A 69 12.03 -5.09 -14.84
CA LYS A 69 12.52 -3.85 -15.46
C LYS A 69 12.01 -2.60 -14.74
N ALA A 70 10.71 -2.56 -14.43
CA ALA A 70 10.10 -1.47 -13.68
C ALA A 70 10.73 -1.32 -12.29
N SER A 71 10.95 -2.44 -11.60
CA SER A 71 11.58 -2.46 -10.27
C SER A 71 13.01 -1.92 -10.35
N GLY A 72 13.80 -2.36 -11.33
CA GLY A 72 15.16 -1.85 -11.54
C GLY A 72 15.21 -0.34 -11.80
N TYR A 73 14.27 0.18 -12.58
CA TYR A 73 14.14 1.62 -12.82
C TYR A 73 13.86 2.40 -11.53
N PHE A 74 12.86 2.01 -10.74
CA PHE A 74 12.53 2.71 -9.50
C PHE A 74 13.60 2.58 -8.42
N HIS A 75 14.30 1.44 -8.34
CA HIS A 75 15.48 1.30 -7.48
C HIS A 75 16.57 2.30 -7.83
N ALA A 76 16.92 2.40 -9.12
CA ALA A 76 17.94 3.35 -9.58
C ALA A 76 17.54 4.80 -9.27
N LEU A 77 16.25 5.13 -9.38
CA LEU A 77 15.73 6.45 -9.04
C LEU A 77 15.83 6.74 -7.54
N ILE A 78 15.46 5.78 -6.67
CA ILE A 78 15.60 5.92 -5.21
C ILE A 78 17.06 6.15 -4.82
N VAL A 79 18.01 5.40 -5.39
CA VAL A 79 19.44 5.58 -5.11
C VAL A 79 19.91 7.00 -5.44
N LYS A 80 19.52 7.51 -6.62
CA LYS A 80 19.85 8.89 -7.04
C LYS A 80 19.21 9.93 -6.11
N LEU A 81 17.95 9.76 -5.73
CA LEU A 81 17.25 10.66 -4.81
C LEU A 81 17.90 10.66 -3.43
N ARG A 82 18.19 9.48 -2.87
CA ARG A 82 18.83 9.37 -1.56
C ARG A 82 20.20 10.03 -1.54
N ALA A 83 21.00 9.85 -2.60
CA ALA A 83 22.29 10.52 -2.73
C ALA A 83 22.14 12.05 -2.85
N LYS A 84 21.17 12.53 -3.64
CA LYS A 84 20.91 13.98 -3.84
C LYS A 84 20.47 14.67 -2.54
N TYR A 85 19.67 14.01 -1.72
CA TYR A 85 19.05 14.58 -0.53
C TYR A 85 19.67 14.12 0.80
N GLY A 86 20.77 13.35 0.75
CA GLY A 86 21.49 12.87 1.93
C GLY A 86 20.69 11.90 2.81
N LEU A 87 19.82 11.07 2.21
CA LEU A 87 18.94 10.16 2.96
C LEU A 87 19.63 8.80 3.19
N PRO A 88 19.42 8.17 4.35
CA PRO A 88 19.99 6.85 4.64
C PRO A 88 19.38 5.75 3.73
N PRO A 89 20.16 4.72 3.38
CA PRO A 89 19.71 3.62 2.51
C PRO A 89 18.67 2.71 3.17
N SER A 90 18.61 2.67 4.49
CA SER A 90 17.56 1.97 5.24
C SER A 90 17.29 2.78 6.52
N PRO A 91 16.36 3.74 6.48
CA PRO A 91 16.08 4.56 7.64
C PRO A 91 15.52 3.67 8.76
N LEU A 92 16.22 3.64 9.89
CA LEU A 92 15.65 3.08 11.12
C LEU A 92 14.52 4.01 11.62
N PRO A 93 13.54 3.50 12.40
CA PRO A 93 12.40 4.29 12.87
C PRO A 93 12.77 5.63 13.56
N GLY A 94 13.93 5.70 14.22
CA GLY A 94 14.43 6.92 14.87
C GLY A 94 15.20 7.88 13.97
N GLU A 95 15.76 7.42 12.84
CA GLU A 95 16.59 8.24 11.95
C GLU A 95 15.75 9.06 10.96
N ALA A 96 14.58 8.56 10.59
CA ALA A 96 13.69 9.27 9.66
C ALA A 96 13.18 10.61 10.21
N LEU A 97 12.98 10.72 11.53
CA LEU A 97 12.61 11.96 12.22
C LEU A 97 13.70 13.04 12.13
N LEU A 98 14.97 12.66 11.93
CA LEU A 98 16.07 13.60 11.74
C LEU A 98 16.11 14.12 10.31
N CYS A 99 15.80 13.27 9.32
CA CYS A 99 15.75 13.66 7.90
C CYS A 99 14.64 14.67 7.59
N LEU A 100 13.53 14.66 8.33
CA LEU A 100 12.40 15.59 8.13
C LEU A 100 12.69 17.04 8.61
N LYS A 101 13.77 17.26 9.37
CA LYS A 101 14.11 18.59 9.92
C LYS A 101 14.80 19.53 8.93
N HIS A 102 15.33 19.03 7.82
CA HIS A 102 15.91 19.85 6.76
C HIS A 102 14.88 20.10 5.63
N GLN A 103 14.63 21.37 5.28
CA GLN A 103 13.61 21.74 4.27
C GLN A 103 13.84 21.13 2.87
N GLY A 104 15.10 20.81 2.51
CA GLY A 104 15.40 20.09 1.26
C GLY A 104 15.20 18.57 1.35
N SER A 105 15.41 17.97 2.53
CA SER A 105 15.32 16.53 2.74
C SER A 105 13.87 16.03 2.79
N SER A 106 12.89 16.90 3.07
CA SER A 106 11.46 16.56 3.09
C SER A 106 10.96 16.12 1.70
N HIS A 107 11.28 16.84 0.63
CA HIS A 107 10.88 16.49 -0.74
C HIS A 107 11.52 15.18 -1.23
N GLY A 108 12.79 14.98 -0.89
CA GLY A 108 13.49 13.72 -1.16
C GLY A 108 12.85 12.54 -0.43
N ALA A 109 12.47 12.72 0.85
CA ALA A 109 11.82 11.69 1.65
C ALA A 109 10.44 11.33 1.09
N VAL A 110 9.62 12.32 0.74
CA VAL A 110 8.28 12.11 0.14
C VAL A 110 8.39 11.40 -1.21
N SER A 111 9.36 11.80 -2.05
CA SER A 111 9.63 11.12 -3.33
C SER A 111 10.07 9.67 -3.12
N CYS A 112 11.03 9.43 -2.21
CA CYS A 112 11.47 8.07 -1.90
C CYS A 112 10.34 7.22 -1.32
N HIS A 113 9.51 7.77 -0.43
CA HIS A 113 8.32 7.11 0.10
C HIS A 113 7.41 6.63 -1.03
N ARG A 114 7.06 7.52 -1.97
CA ARG A 114 6.19 7.18 -3.10
C ARG A 114 6.76 6.06 -3.98
N LEU A 115 8.05 6.14 -4.31
CA LEU A 115 8.72 5.11 -5.10
C LEU A 115 8.82 3.76 -4.37
N LEU A 116 8.97 3.78 -3.04
CA LEU A 116 8.92 2.55 -2.23
C LEU A 116 7.53 1.93 -2.21
N ILE A 117 6.44 2.72 -2.22
CA ILE A 117 5.09 2.19 -2.43
C ILE A 117 5.00 1.46 -3.76
N TYR A 118 5.51 2.08 -4.84
CA TYR A 118 5.51 1.48 -6.18
C TYR A 118 6.33 0.18 -6.24
N LEU A 119 7.51 0.15 -5.62
CA LEU A 119 8.31 -1.08 -5.50
C LEU A 119 7.59 -2.17 -4.71
N GLY A 120 6.91 -1.80 -3.62
CA GLY A 120 6.06 -2.71 -2.86
C GLY A 120 4.95 -3.31 -3.71
N ASP A 121 4.26 -2.48 -4.49
CA ASP A 121 3.20 -2.94 -5.40
C ASP A 121 3.73 -3.85 -6.51
N LEU A 122 4.86 -3.51 -7.13
CA LEU A 122 5.50 -4.37 -8.13
C LEU A 122 5.89 -5.73 -7.55
N ALA A 123 6.49 -5.75 -6.35
CA ALA A 123 6.80 -6.98 -5.65
C ALA A 123 5.54 -7.77 -5.30
N ARG A 124 4.47 -7.09 -4.88
CA ARG A 124 3.16 -7.70 -4.59
C ARG A 124 2.57 -8.38 -5.82
N TYR A 125 2.56 -7.73 -6.97
CA TYR A 125 2.10 -8.33 -8.24
C TYR A 125 2.97 -9.51 -8.66
N LYS A 126 4.28 -9.43 -8.46
CA LYS A 126 5.20 -10.53 -8.78
C LYS A 126 4.89 -11.78 -7.96
N GLU A 127 4.61 -11.64 -6.66
CA GLU A 127 4.21 -12.75 -5.80
C GLU A 127 2.83 -13.31 -6.18
N LEU A 128 1.83 -12.45 -6.44
CA LEU A 128 0.47 -12.88 -6.81
C LEU A 128 0.43 -13.74 -8.08
N PHE A 129 1.35 -13.50 -9.02
CA PHE A 129 1.38 -14.17 -10.32
C PHE A 129 2.61 -15.10 -10.47
N ALA A 130 3.30 -15.45 -9.38
CA ALA A 130 4.37 -16.43 -9.42
C ALA A 130 3.82 -17.83 -9.76
N VAL A 131 4.15 -18.34 -10.95
CA VAL A 131 3.59 -19.60 -11.50
C VAL A 131 4.11 -20.89 -10.84
N GLN A 132 4.97 -20.81 -9.81
CA GLN A 132 5.59 -22.00 -9.25
C GLN A 132 4.93 -22.45 -7.95
N ASN A 133 4.12 -23.52 -8.05
CA ASN A 133 4.03 -24.74 -7.21
C ASN A 133 4.28 -24.74 -5.69
N THR A 134 4.39 -23.61 -5.01
CA THR A 134 4.42 -23.55 -3.55
C THR A 134 3.34 -22.61 -3.08
N SER A 135 2.38 -23.15 -2.34
CA SER A 135 1.32 -22.44 -1.60
C SER A 135 1.83 -21.40 -0.59
N ASN A 136 3.13 -21.11 -0.59
CA ASN A 136 3.85 -20.26 0.35
C ASN A 136 4.40 -19.04 -0.40
N HIS A 137 3.54 -18.07 -0.69
CA HIS A 137 3.98 -16.75 -1.14
C HIS A 137 4.88 -16.10 -0.08
N VAL A 138 6.01 -15.51 -0.51
CA VAL A 138 6.98 -14.91 0.41
C VAL A 138 6.86 -13.40 0.32
N TRP A 139 6.06 -12.83 1.22
CA TRP A 139 5.74 -11.40 1.24
C TRP A 139 6.82 -10.51 1.87
N THR A 140 7.94 -11.07 2.31
CA THR A 140 8.99 -10.35 3.06
C THR A 140 9.54 -9.14 2.30
N VAL A 141 9.77 -9.27 0.99
CA VAL A 141 10.27 -8.17 0.16
C VAL A 141 9.23 -7.05 0.03
N THR A 142 7.98 -7.41 -0.23
CA THR A 142 6.85 -6.46 -0.30
C THR A 142 6.66 -5.72 1.03
N ALA A 143 6.65 -6.45 2.15
CA ALA A 143 6.53 -5.86 3.49
C ALA A 143 7.65 -4.87 3.77
N ASN A 144 8.90 -5.23 3.44
CA ASN A 144 10.06 -4.37 3.68
C ASN A 144 9.96 -3.03 2.92
N TYR A 145 9.46 -3.02 1.69
CA TYR A 145 9.25 -1.77 0.96
C TYR A 145 8.22 -0.87 1.63
N TYR A 146 7.06 -1.42 2.00
CA TYR A 146 6.03 -0.63 2.67
C TYR A 146 6.46 -0.19 4.07
N MET A 147 7.23 -0.99 4.81
CA MET A 147 7.80 -0.60 6.10
C MET A 147 8.79 0.56 5.95
N GLN A 148 9.70 0.51 4.97
CA GLN A 148 10.61 1.62 4.69
C GLN A 148 9.85 2.90 4.29
N ALA A 149 8.78 2.75 3.49
CA ALA A 149 7.92 3.87 3.13
C ALA A 149 7.24 4.49 4.37
N ALA A 150 6.69 3.66 5.26
CA ALA A 150 6.07 4.11 6.51
C ALA A 150 7.07 4.82 7.42
N THR A 151 8.31 4.32 7.49
CA THR A 151 9.37 4.98 8.26
C THR A 151 9.73 6.34 7.70
N LEU A 152 9.83 6.50 6.37
CA LEU A 152 10.18 7.78 5.74
C LEU A 152 9.11 8.86 5.88
N CYS A 153 7.83 8.47 5.85
CA CYS A 153 6.71 9.41 5.96
C CYS A 153 5.66 8.84 6.93
N PRO A 154 5.90 8.94 8.25
CA PRO A 154 5.01 8.36 9.26
C PRO A 154 3.67 9.11 9.39
N SER A 155 3.59 10.32 8.86
CA SER A 155 2.37 11.15 8.85
C SER A 155 1.37 10.76 7.77
N THR A 156 1.71 9.84 6.84
CA THR A 156 0.81 9.42 5.76
C THR A 156 0.29 8.00 5.96
N GLY A 157 -0.99 7.80 5.68
CA GLY A 157 -1.67 6.53 5.94
C GLY A 157 -1.39 5.44 4.90
N ASN A 158 -0.93 5.82 3.69
CA ASN A 158 -0.89 4.92 2.54
C ASN A 158 -0.04 3.66 2.78
N ALA A 159 1.18 3.82 3.32
CA ALA A 159 2.05 2.68 3.59
C ALA A 159 1.43 1.66 4.56
N HIS A 160 0.71 2.16 5.58
CA HIS A 160 -0.03 1.29 6.50
C HIS A 160 -1.24 0.63 5.83
N ASN A 161 -1.96 1.31 4.93
CA ASN A 161 -3.01 0.65 4.14
C ASN A 161 -2.45 -0.52 3.33
N GLN A 162 -1.30 -0.35 2.67
CA GLN A 162 -0.68 -1.43 1.89
C GLN A 162 -0.20 -2.60 2.77
N LEU A 163 0.35 -2.32 3.96
CA LEU A 163 0.70 -3.35 4.95
C LEU A 163 -0.54 -4.12 5.44
N ALA A 164 -1.67 -3.43 5.62
CA ALA A 164 -2.93 -4.08 5.97
C ALA A 164 -3.43 -5.02 4.87
N VAL A 165 -3.40 -4.57 3.61
CA VAL A 165 -3.73 -5.40 2.44
C VAL A 165 -2.84 -6.64 2.41
N LEU A 166 -1.53 -6.49 2.65
CA LEU A 166 -0.59 -7.61 2.69
C LEU A 166 -0.94 -8.63 3.78
N ALA A 167 -1.28 -8.17 4.98
CA ALA A 167 -1.73 -9.02 6.08
C ALA A 167 -3.02 -9.79 5.74
N THR A 168 -3.90 -9.24 4.89
CA THR A 168 -5.08 -9.99 4.42
C THR A 168 -4.72 -11.18 3.53
N TYR A 169 -3.61 -11.12 2.77
CA TYR A 169 -3.15 -12.24 1.93
C TYR A 169 -2.57 -13.39 2.74
N THR A 170 -2.01 -13.12 3.93
CA THR A 170 -1.48 -14.13 4.84
C THR A 170 -2.51 -14.64 5.85
N GLY A 171 -3.73 -14.09 5.83
CA GLY A 171 -4.79 -14.44 6.78
C GLY A 171 -4.59 -13.85 8.19
N ASP A 172 -3.67 -12.91 8.36
CA ASP A 172 -3.44 -12.19 9.62
C ASP A 172 -4.45 -11.06 9.79
N ALA A 173 -5.62 -11.40 10.34
CA ALA A 173 -6.70 -10.44 10.55
C ALA A 173 -6.34 -9.35 11.57
N LEU A 174 -5.61 -9.70 12.64
CA LEU A 174 -5.20 -8.73 13.67
C LEU A 174 -4.18 -7.73 13.12
N GLY A 175 -3.18 -8.20 12.38
CA GLY A 175 -2.22 -7.33 11.69
C GLY A 175 -2.90 -6.42 10.67
N ALA A 176 -3.88 -6.93 9.92
CA ALA A 176 -4.66 -6.12 8.99
C ALA A 176 -5.47 -5.03 9.70
N ILE A 177 -6.19 -5.35 10.78
CA ILE A 177 -6.94 -4.37 11.60
C ILE A 177 -5.99 -3.30 12.14
N TYR A 178 -4.88 -3.72 12.77
CA TYR A 178 -3.88 -2.80 13.31
C TYR A 178 -3.40 -1.80 12.25
N HIS A 179 -3.04 -2.29 11.07
CA HIS A 179 -2.52 -1.44 10.01
C HIS A 179 -3.59 -0.55 9.36
N TYR A 180 -4.83 -1.01 9.18
CA TYR A 180 -5.91 -0.12 8.75
C TYR A 180 -6.18 0.99 9.77
N CYS A 181 -6.18 0.66 11.07
CA CYS A 181 -6.32 1.66 12.12
C CYS A 181 -5.19 2.70 12.08
N ARG A 182 -3.93 2.24 11.97
CA ARG A 182 -2.77 3.12 11.81
C ARG A 182 -2.85 3.98 10.54
N SER A 183 -3.43 3.47 9.47
CA SER A 183 -3.63 4.21 8.22
C SER A 183 -4.62 5.38 8.36
N LEU A 184 -5.55 5.28 9.30
CA LEU A 184 -6.56 6.31 9.60
C LEU A 184 -6.16 7.24 10.75
N ALA A 185 -5.29 6.78 11.65
CA ALA A 185 -4.83 7.53 12.83
C ALA A 185 -3.47 8.22 12.60
N VAL A 186 -3.37 8.98 11.50
CA VAL A 186 -2.19 9.79 11.12
C VAL A 186 -2.65 11.13 10.54
N ASP A 187 -1.74 12.10 10.40
CA ASP A 187 -2.05 13.45 9.94
C ASP A 187 -2.73 13.49 8.55
N VAL A 188 -2.26 12.63 7.64
CA VAL A 188 -2.83 12.47 6.29
C VAL A 188 -3.39 11.05 6.16
N PRO A 189 -4.66 10.84 6.56
CA PRO A 189 -5.27 9.52 6.59
C PRO A 189 -5.53 8.98 5.17
N PHE A 190 -5.42 7.66 5.00
CA PHE A 190 -5.84 7.00 3.76
C PHE A 190 -7.30 6.55 3.91
N VAL A 191 -8.23 7.38 3.44
CA VAL A 191 -9.67 7.23 3.73
C VAL A 191 -10.24 5.85 3.35
N THR A 192 -9.76 5.26 2.24
CA THR A 192 -10.15 3.92 1.76
C THR A 192 -9.91 2.80 2.78
N ALA A 193 -9.03 3.02 3.76
CA ALA A 193 -8.79 2.06 4.83
C ALA A 193 -10.05 1.81 5.68
N ARG A 194 -10.97 2.79 5.77
CA ARG A 194 -12.24 2.63 6.49
C ARG A 194 -13.10 1.57 5.83
N GLU A 195 -13.35 1.67 4.53
CA GLU A 195 -14.17 0.72 3.79
C GLU A 195 -13.55 -0.68 3.82
N ASN A 196 -12.23 -0.77 3.66
CA ASN A 196 -11.51 -2.04 3.74
C ASN A 196 -11.62 -2.70 5.12
N LEU A 197 -11.55 -1.89 6.18
CA LEU A 197 -11.69 -2.37 7.56
C LEU A 197 -13.10 -2.89 7.82
N THR A 198 -14.14 -2.21 7.34
CA THR A 198 -15.53 -2.69 7.41
C THR A 198 -15.68 -4.05 6.72
N LEU A 199 -15.17 -4.19 5.48
CA LEU A 199 -15.23 -5.44 4.73
C LEU A 199 -14.49 -6.58 5.45
N LEU A 200 -13.34 -6.27 6.08
CA LEU A 200 -12.60 -7.24 6.88
C LEU A 200 -13.41 -7.71 8.09
N PHE A 201 -14.05 -6.80 8.81
CA PHE A 201 -14.89 -7.15 9.96
C PHE A 201 -16.09 -8.01 9.58
N GLU A 202 -16.78 -7.68 8.49
CA GLU A 202 -17.85 -8.51 7.99
C GLU A 202 -17.37 -9.94 7.66
N LYS A 203 -16.18 -10.06 7.05
CA LYS A 203 -15.58 -11.36 6.73
C LYS A 203 -15.23 -12.15 7.99
N VAL A 204 -14.65 -11.51 9.01
CA VAL A 204 -14.30 -12.15 10.29
C VAL A 204 -15.56 -12.57 11.04
N SER A 205 -16.58 -11.72 11.08
CA SER A 205 -17.86 -12.00 11.75
C SER A 205 -18.57 -13.20 11.12
N ARG A 206 -18.64 -13.25 9.78
CA ARG A 206 -19.19 -14.41 9.06
C ARG A 206 -18.40 -15.70 9.33
N LYS A 207 -17.08 -15.62 9.47
CA LYS A 207 -16.22 -16.79 9.71
C LYS A 207 -16.36 -17.36 11.12
N HIS A 208 -16.54 -16.49 12.13
CA HIS A 208 -16.53 -16.87 13.54
C HIS A 208 -17.91 -16.84 14.21
N GLY A 209 -18.96 -16.40 13.51
CA GLY A 209 -20.33 -16.44 14.01
C GLY A 209 -20.67 -15.37 15.04
N PHE A 210 -19.93 -14.26 15.08
CA PHE A 210 -20.22 -13.11 15.97
C PHE A 210 -21.21 -12.14 15.33
N ASN A 211 -22.03 -11.46 16.16
CA ASN A 211 -23.05 -10.50 15.72
C ASN A 211 -22.46 -9.11 15.48
N LEU A 212 -23.02 -8.37 14.51
CA LEU A 212 -22.60 -7.01 14.12
C LEU A 212 -22.63 -5.97 15.26
N GLU A 213 -23.33 -6.22 16.37
CA GLU A 213 -23.35 -5.31 17.51
C GLU A 213 -22.01 -5.23 18.27
N GLU A 214 -21.15 -6.26 18.18
CA GLU A 214 -19.78 -6.20 18.70
C GLU A 214 -18.85 -5.35 17.80
N ILE A 215 -19.20 -5.13 16.54
CA ILE A 215 -18.49 -4.22 15.62
C ILE A 215 -18.67 -2.76 16.06
N LEU A 216 -19.81 -2.40 16.66
CA LEU A 216 -20.03 -1.06 17.24
C LEU A 216 -19.07 -0.79 18.42
N LEU A 217 -18.64 -1.83 19.15
CA LEU A 217 -17.62 -1.70 20.18
C LEU A 217 -16.26 -1.37 19.57
N ILE A 218 -15.98 -1.87 18.36
CA ILE A 218 -14.75 -1.55 17.63
C ILE A 218 -14.83 -0.17 16.99
N ASP A 219 -15.97 0.26 16.47
CA ASP A 219 -16.17 1.67 16.06
C ASP A 219 -16.04 2.62 17.27
N ALA A 220 -16.47 2.20 18.46
CA ALA A 220 -16.27 2.94 19.70
C ALA A 220 -14.80 2.94 20.16
N LEU A 221 -14.09 1.80 20.06
CA LEU A 221 -12.64 1.69 20.31
C LEU A 221 -11.83 2.47 19.28
N PHE A 222 -12.30 2.51 18.03
CA PHE A 222 -11.71 3.28 16.93
C PHE A 222 -11.94 4.77 17.13
N GLY A 223 -13.14 5.18 17.54
CA GLY A 223 -13.40 6.52 18.07
C GLY A 223 -12.41 6.87 19.18
N MET A 224 -12.32 6.03 20.22
CA MET A 224 -11.39 6.22 21.34
C MET A 224 -9.90 6.26 20.93
N LEU A 225 -9.47 5.47 19.94
CA LEU A 225 -8.09 5.45 19.42
C LEU A 225 -7.79 6.67 18.51
N CYS A 226 -8.76 7.13 17.73
CA CYS A 226 -8.66 8.36 16.94
C CYS A 226 -8.79 9.64 17.80
N HIS A 227 -9.28 9.53 19.03
CA HIS A 227 -9.49 10.64 19.98
C HIS A 227 -8.22 11.12 20.71
N TRP A 228 -7.01 10.67 20.34
CA TRP A 228 -5.82 11.23 20.97
C TRP A 228 -5.54 12.69 20.56
N ASN A 229 -6.10 13.27 19.47
CA ASN A 229 -5.91 14.71 19.16
C ASN A 229 -6.90 15.31 18.10
N SER A 230 -8.19 15.61 18.37
CA SER A 230 -8.96 16.69 17.65
C SER A 230 -10.47 16.78 18.05
N PRO A 231 -11.09 17.99 18.08
CA PRO A 231 -12.48 18.22 18.52
C PRO A 231 -13.51 18.03 17.39
N PHE A 232 -14.11 16.84 17.28
CA PHE A 232 -15.24 16.58 16.36
C PHE A 232 -16.47 15.95 17.05
N PHE A 233 -16.59 16.14 18.36
CA PHE A 233 -17.47 15.34 19.24
C PHE A 233 -18.96 15.71 19.25
N ALA A 234 -19.45 16.63 18.41
CA ALA A 234 -20.84 17.09 18.55
C ALA A 234 -21.90 16.16 17.90
N PHE A 235 -21.55 15.36 16.89
CA PHE A 235 -22.55 14.64 16.09
C PHE A 235 -22.91 13.24 16.63
N SER A 236 -21.98 12.55 17.29
CA SER A 236 -22.18 11.16 17.74
C SER A 236 -22.89 11.04 19.10
N GLN A 237 -22.84 12.07 19.95
CA GLN A 237 -23.55 12.03 21.23
C GLN A 237 -25.07 12.05 21.08
N ASP A 238 -25.61 12.69 20.05
CA ASP A 238 -27.05 12.77 19.84
C ASP A 238 -27.65 11.44 19.39
N LYS A 239 -26.92 10.64 18.61
CA LYS A 239 -27.37 9.28 18.25
C LYS A 239 -27.30 8.31 19.44
N LEU A 240 -26.25 8.39 20.27
CA LEU A 240 -26.13 7.57 21.49
C LEU A 240 -27.19 7.95 22.55
N LYS A 241 -27.47 9.25 22.73
CA LYS A 241 -28.54 9.72 23.62
C LYS A 241 -29.93 9.29 23.13
N ASN A 242 -30.16 9.30 21.81
CA ASN A 242 -31.43 8.85 21.25
C ASN A 242 -31.63 7.33 21.35
N TYR A 243 -30.56 6.54 21.19
CA TYR A 243 -30.61 5.07 21.36
C TYR A 243 -30.92 4.67 22.82
N ASN A 244 -30.25 5.29 23.80
CA ASN A 244 -30.50 5.02 25.22
C ASN A 244 -31.91 5.43 25.67
N ARG A 245 -32.52 6.45 25.03
CA ARG A 245 -33.92 6.83 25.29
C ARG A 245 -34.93 5.82 24.75
N THR A 246 -34.64 5.15 23.64
CA THR A 246 -35.57 4.20 23.02
C THR A 246 -35.48 2.78 23.58
N HIS A 247 -34.37 2.40 24.24
CA HIS A 247 -34.14 1.00 24.62
C HIS A 247 -33.94 0.73 26.13
N ILE A 248 -33.90 1.76 26.99
CA ILE A 248 -33.81 1.60 28.47
C ILE A 248 -35.18 1.80 29.16
N ARG A 249 -36.28 1.93 28.42
CA ARG A 249 -37.65 1.84 28.97
C ARG A 249 -38.32 0.53 28.58
N LYS A 250 -37.84 -0.57 29.15
CA LYS A 250 -38.62 -1.80 29.41
C LYS A 250 -38.16 -2.38 30.74
#